data_AF-A0A929M8T5-F1
#
_entry.id   AF-A0A929M8T5-F1
#
_cell.length_a   1.000
_cell.length_b   1.000
_cell.length_c   1.000
_cell.angle_alpha   90.00
_cell.angle_beta   90.00
_cell.angle_gamma   90.00
#
_symmetry.space_group_name_H-M   'P 1'
#
loop_
_entity.id
_entity.type
_entity.pdbx_description
1 polymer ?
#
loop_
_entity_poly.entity_id
_entity_poly.type
_entity_poly.pdbx_seq_one_letter_code
_entity_poly.pdbx_strand_id
1 'polypeptide(L)'
;VKELPRVDIIYSHANDNPDFVNVAVKNGAKGIISAGLGNGNPYFSVLEALGEASKAGVVVVRDSRVGSGETTMNGEVDDAKYGFLTSDNLNAQKARVLLMLALTKTSDKAKIQEFFLTH
;
A
#
# COMPACT_ATOMS: atom_id res chain seq x y z
N VAL A 1 -3.40 20.81 -9.03
CA VAL A 1 -3.83 20.04 -7.84
C VAL A 1 -4.07 21.04 -6.72
N LYS A 2 -5.26 21.07 -6.10
CA LYS A 2 -5.56 21.99 -4.98
C LYS A 2 -5.27 21.36 -3.62
N GLU A 3 -5.41 20.03 -3.51
CA GLU A 3 -5.13 19.24 -2.31
C GLU A 3 -4.52 17.89 -2.72
N LEU A 4 -3.65 17.32 -1.89
CA LEU A 4 -3.09 16.00 -2.16
C LEU A 4 -4.10 14.90 -1.81
N PRO A 5 -4.18 13.80 -2.59
CA PRO A 5 -5.02 12.65 -2.28
C PRO A 5 -4.74 12.10 -0.88
N ARG A 6 -5.79 11.75 -0.14
CA ARG A 6 -5.65 11.10 1.16
C ARG A 6 -4.99 9.73 1.00
N VAL A 7 -3.82 9.57 1.61
CA VAL A 7 -3.10 8.30 1.71
C VAL A 7 -2.81 8.02 3.18
N ASP A 8 -3.27 6.87 3.68
CA ASP A 8 -3.06 6.43 5.06
C ASP A 8 -1.97 5.36 5.11
N ILE A 9 -1.20 5.31 6.20
CA ILE A 9 -0.24 4.23 6.49
C ILE A 9 -0.86 3.35 7.57
N ILE A 10 -0.91 2.04 7.34
CA ILE A 10 -1.46 1.06 8.28
C ILE A 10 -0.33 0.11 8.66
N TYR A 11 -0.12 -0.02 9.97
CA TYR A 11 1.02 -0.71 10.53
C TYR A 11 0.65 -2.13 10.94
N SER A 12 1.25 -3.14 10.29
CA SER A 12 0.96 -4.53 10.62
C SER A 12 1.68 -4.97 11.88
N HIS A 13 1.05 -5.87 12.63
CA HIS A 13 1.61 -6.50 13.82
C HIS A 13 1.04 -7.91 14.04
N ALA A 14 1.51 -8.60 15.08
CA ALA A 14 0.91 -9.86 15.49
C ALA A 14 -0.51 -9.62 16.01
N ASN A 15 -1.45 -10.51 15.66
CA ASN A 15 -2.86 -10.39 16.04
C ASN A 15 -3.51 -9.08 15.58
N ASP A 16 -3.13 -8.61 14.39
CA ASP A 16 -3.70 -7.44 13.73
C ASP A 16 -5.11 -7.75 13.19
N ASN A 17 -5.87 -6.71 12.88
CA ASN A 17 -7.27 -6.79 12.45
C ASN A 17 -7.58 -5.72 11.38
N PRO A 18 -8.69 -5.86 10.64
CA PRO A 18 -8.96 -5.00 9.48
C PRO A 18 -9.55 -3.62 9.82
N ASP A 19 -9.69 -3.26 11.11
CA ASP A 19 -10.44 -2.05 11.51
C ASP A 19 -9.87 -0.78 10.88
N PHE A 20 -8.54 -0.61 10.91
CA PHE A 20 -7.90 0.57 10.33
C PHE A 20 -7.99 0.62 8.81
N VAL A 21 -7.99 -0.53 8.13
CA VAL A 21 -8.22 -0.60 6.67
C VAL A 21 -9.63 -0.12 6.38
N ASN A 22 -10.62 -0.69 7.08
CA ASN A 22 -12.03 -0.36 6.89
C ASN A 22 -12.33 1.11 7.17
N VAL A 23 -11.76 1.66 8.24
CA VAL A 23 -11.91 3.08 8.60
C VAL A 23 -11.24 4.00 7.59
N ALA A 24 -10.05 3.67 7.08
CA ALA A 24 -9.37 4.46 6.05
C ALA A 24 -10.22 4.53 4.77
N VAL A 25 -10.71 3.37 4.29
CA VAL A 25 -11.59 3.28 3.12
C VAL A 25 -12.88 4.09 3.34
N LYS A 26 -13.57 3.86 4.47
CA LYS A 26 -14.80 4.58 4.84
C LYS A 26 -14.61 6.10 4.84
N ASN A 27 -13.45 6.57 5.31
CA ASN A 27 -13.13 7.99 5.38
C ASN A 27 -12.48 8.54 4.09
N GLY A 28 -12.55 7.80 2.98
CA GLY A 28 -12.22 8.29 1.64
C GLY A 28 -10.75 8.21 1.27
N ALA A 29 -9.96 7.33 1.88
CA ALA A 29 -8.59 7.07 1.44
C ALA A 29 -8.56 6.70 -0.05
N LYS A 30 -7.63 7.31 -0.78
CA LYS A 30 -7.35 7.01 -2.19
C LYS A 30 -6.17 6.07 -2.35
N GLY A 31 -5.32 5.99 -1.33
CA GLY A 31 -4.30 4.97 -1.23
C GLY A 31 -4.05 4.53 0.21
N ILE A 32 -3.50 3.33 0.36
CA ILE A 32 -3.07 2.76 1.63
C ILE A 32 -1.65 2.24 1.44
N ILE A 33 -0.76 2.65 2.35
CA ILE A 33 0.55 2.02 2.51
C ILE A 33 0.43 0.98 3.63
N SER A 34 0.61 -0.29 3.30
CA SER A 34 0.60 -1.38 4.27
C SER A 34 2.03 -1.61 4.77
N ALA A 35 2.39 -1.04 5.93
CA ALA A 35 3.68 -1.26 6.57
C ALA A 35 3.72 -2.66 7.21
N GLY A 36 3.96 -3.65 6.36
CA GLY A 36 3.89 -5.08 6.65
C GLY A 36 5.08 -5.63 7.43
N LEU A 37 5.00 -6.92 7.73
CA LEU A 37 6.03 -7.73 8.37
C LEU A 37 7.07 -8.21 7.33
N GLY A 38 8.35 -8.28 7.69
CA GLY A 38 9.38 -8.90 6.84
C GLY A 38 9.45 -8.28 5.44
N ASN A 39 9.20 -9.07 4.40
CA ASN A 39 9.14 -8.61 3.00
C ASN A 39 7.77 -8.01 2.63
N GLY A 40 7.25 -7.14 3.50
CA GLY A 40 5.97 -6.44 3.33
C GLY A 40 4.73 -7.35 3.36
N ASN A 41 4.76 -8.41 4.17
CA ASN A 41 3.62 -9.30 4.38
C ASN A 41 2.60 -8.65 5.33
N PRO A 42 1.34 -8.46 4.94
CA PRO A 42 0.29 -8.12 5.89
C PRO A 42 -0.02 -9.31 6.80
N TYR A 43 -0.61 -9.04 7.97
CA TYR A 43 -1.18 -10.12 8.78
C TYR A 43 -2.40 -10.73 8.05
N PHE A 44 -2.64 -12.03 8.20
CA PHE A 44 -3.60 -12.75 7.35
C PHE A 44 -5.04 -12.19 7.41
N SER A 45 -5.47 -11.71 8.59
CA SER A 45 -6.81 -11.10 8.75
C SER A 45 -6.95 -9.76 8.04
N VAL A 46 -5.83 -9.08 7.76
CA VAL A 46 -5.76 -7.78 7.11
C VAL A 46 -5.60 -7.92 5.59
N LEU A 47 -4.96 -9.01 5.13
CA LEU A 47 -4.73 -9.29 3.71
C LEU A 47 -6.02 -9.19 2.89
N GLU A 48 -7.09 -9.85 3.33
CA GLU A 48 -8.37 -9.83 2.62
C GLU A 48 -8.99 -8.43 2.60
N ALA A 49 -8.95 -7.69 3.71
CA ALA A 49 -9.48 -6.32 3.76
C ALA A 49 -8.73 -5.36 2.84
N LEU A 50 -7.40 -5.49 2.74
CA LEU A 50 -6.59 -4.75 1.77
C LEU A 50 -6.96 -5.14 0.33
N GLY A 51 -7.19 -6.43 0.07
CA GLY A 51 -7.66 -6.93 -1.22
C GLY A 51 -9.00 -6.33 -1.63
N GLU A 52 -9.97 -6.29 -0.72
CA GLU A 52 -11.28 -5.67 -0.95
C GLU A 52 -11.17 -4.15 -1.14
N ALA A 53 -10.31 -3.45 -0.38
CA ALA A 53 -10.02 -2.04 -0.60
C ALA A 53 -9.45 -1.79 -2.01
N SER A 54 -8.53 -2.65 -2.45
CA SER A 54 -7.93 -2.63 -3.79
C SER A 54 -8.96 -2.83 -4.90
N LYS A 55 -9.90 -3.77 -4.73
CA LYS A 55 -11.03 -3.98 -5.65
C LYS A 55 -11.99 -2.78 -5.68
N ALA A 56 -12.18 -2.11 -4.55
CA ALA A 56 -12.99 -0.89 -4.46
C ALA A 56 -12.29 0.37 -5.04
N GLY A 57 -11.08 0.22 -5.59
CA GLY A 57 -10.36 1.30 -6.29
C GLY A 57 -9.38 2.08 -5.42
N VAL A 58 -9.13 1.66 -4.18
CA VAL A 58 -8.05 2.22 -3.35
C VAL A 58 -6.72 1.65 -3.82
N VAL A 59 -5.70 2.49 -4.05
CA VAL A 59 -4.37 1.98 -4.40
C VAL A 59 -3.66 1.47 -3.15
N VAL A 60 -3.45 0.15 -3.08
CA VAL A 60 -2.74 -0.49 -1.96
C VAL A 60 -1.30 -0.76 -2.36
N VAL A 61 -0.36 -0.26 -1.56
CA VAL A 61 1.08 -0.49 -1.72
C VAL A 61 1.58 -1.27 -0.51
N ARG A 62 2.17 -2.43 -0.74
CA ARG A 62 2.90 -3.17 0.29
C ARG A 62 4.23 -2.47 0.55
N ASP A 63 4.49 -2.24 1.82
CA ASP A 63 5.71 -1.67 2.38
C ASP A 63 6.15 -2.53 3.56
N SER A 64 7.30 -2.24 4.15
CA SER A 64 7.81 -2.99 5.29
C SER A 64 8.16 -2.11 6.48
N ARG A 65 7.69 -2.55 7.65
CA ARG A 65 8.03 -1.91 8.92
C ARG A 65 9.47 -2.17 9.39
N VAL A 66 10.21 -3.04 8.70
CA VAL A 66 11.59 -3.43 9.09
C VAL A 66 12.61 -2.29 8.92
N GLY A 67 12.29 -1.30 8.09
CA GLY A 67 13.03 -0.04 8.00
C GLY A 67 14.17 0.00 6.97
N SER A 68 14.60 -1.15 6.43
CA SER A 68 15.60 -1.24 5.35
C SER A 68 15.40 -2.48 4.49
N GLY A 69 15.90 -2.45 3.26
CA GLY A 69 15.69 -3.50 2.28
C GLY A 69 14.46 -3.24 1.42
N GLU A 70 14.29 -4.08 0.41
CA GLU A 70 13.22 -3.94 -0.57
C GLU A 70 11.98 -4.73 -0.15
N THR A 71 10.79 -4.18 -0.40
CA THR A 71 9.55 -4.96 -0.50
C THR A 71 9.42 -5.47 -1.93
N THR A 72 9.77 -6.73 -2.16
CA THR A 72 9.89 -7.27 -3.52
C THR A 72 8.55 -7.64 -4.13
N MET A 73 8.43 -7.48 -5.45
CA MET A 73 7.34 -8.07 -6.25
C MET A 73 7.45 -9.59 -6.28
N ASN A 74 6.33 -10.29 -6.50
CA ASN A 74 6.28 -11.76 -6.66
C ASN A 74 6.90 -12.54 -5.47
N GLY A 75 6.74 -12.01 -4.26
CA GLY A 75 7.16 -12.66 -3.02
C GLY A 75 6.10 -13.64 -2.50
N GLU A 76 5.91 -13.66 -1.18
CA GLU A 76 4.93 -14.54 -0.50
C GLU A 76 3.47 -14.11 -0.77
N VAL A 77 3.25 -12.84 -1.13
CA VAL A 77 1.93 -12.30 -1.46
C VAL A 77 1.74 -12.33 -2.98
N ASP A 78 0.61 -12.89 -3.42
CA ASP A 78 0.17 -12.82 -4.82
C ASP A 78 -0.39 -11.42 -5.13
N ASP A 79 0.52 -10.49 -5.44
CA ASP A 79 0.20 -9.11 -5.74
C ASP A 79 -0.77 -8.97 -6.92
N ALA A 80 -0.65 -9.85 -7.93
CA ALA A 80 -1.53 -9.85 -9.09
C ALA A 80 -2.98 -10.22 -8.72
N LYS A 81 -3.16 -11.23 -7.86
CA LYS A 81 -4.48 -11.63 -7.35
C LYS A 81 -5.17 -10.51 -6.58
N TYR A 82 -4.45 -9.79 -5.71
CA TYR A 82 -5.03 -8.73 -4.88
C TYR A 82 -4.97 -7.33 -5.53
N GLY A 83 -4.25 -7.19 -6.65
CA GLY A 83 -4.02 -5.91 -7.32
C GLY A 83 -3.18 -4.94 -6.46
N PHE A 84 -2.22 -5.47 -5.71
CA PHE A 84 -1.30 -4.69 -4.89
C PHE A 84 -0.11 -4.19 -5.70
N LEU A 85 0.48 -3.12 -5.20
CA LEU A 85 1.78 -2.60 -5.64
C LEU A 85 2.82 -2.84 -4.54
N THR A 86 4.11 -2.67 -4.84
CA THR A 86 5.19 -2.70 -3.87
C THR A 86 5.97 -1.39 -3.83
N SER A 87 6.50 -1.03 -2.65
CA SER A 87 7.19 0.25 -2.42
C SER A 87 8.67 0.27 -2.77
N ASP A 88 9.21 -0.81 -3.36
CA ASP A 88 10.64 -1.02 -3.56
C ASP A 88 11.39 -0.85 -2.20
N ASN A 89 12.41 -0.01 -2.14
CA ASN A 89 13.21 0.25 -0.94
C ASN A 89 12.77 1.49 -0.15
N LEU A 90 11.66 2.13 -0.53
CA LEU A 90 11.10 3.22 0.25
C LEU A 90 10.53 2.68 1.56
N ASN A 91 10.69 3.43 2.64
CA ASN A 91 9.95 3.17 3.87
C ASN A 91 8.56 3.82 3.81
N ALA A 92 7.65 3.37 4.67
CA ALA A 92 6.24 3.75 4.63
C ALA A 92 5.95 5.24 4.47
N GLN A 93 6.67 6.11 5.20
CA GLN A 93 6.49 7.56 5.11
C GLN A 93 6.96 8.14 3.78
N LYS A 94 8.03 7.62 3.18
CA LYS A 94 8.48 8.01 1.84
C LYS A 94 7.54 7.46 0.77
N ALA A 95 7.17 6.19 0.87
CA ALA A 95 6.21 5.54 -0.02
C ALA A 95 4.87 6.29 -0.06
N ARG A 96 4.40 6.76 1.11
CA ARG A 96 3.21 7.63 1.21
C ARG A 96 3.36 8.91 0.41
N VAL A 97 4.50 9.61 0.52
CA VAL A 97 4.76 10.84 -0.24
C VAL A 97 4.72 10.58 -1.74
N LEU A 98 5.40 9.52 -2.21
CA LEU A 98 5.39 9.15 -3.61
C LEU A 98 3.98 8.80 -4.09
N LEU A 99 3.22 8.00 -3.34
CA LEU A 99 1.85 7.64 -3.71
C LEU A 99 0.90 8.84 -3.76
N MET A 100 1.00 9.77 -2.81
CA MET A 100 0.22 11.01 -2.85
C MET A 100 0.47 11.78 -4.16
N LEU A 101 1.74 11.91 -4.57
CA LEU A 101 2.12 12.60 -5.80
C LEU A 101 1.68 11.82 -7.05
N ALA A 102 1.88 10.51 -7.08
CA ALA A 102 1.51 9.63 -8.17
C ALA A 102 -0.01 9.70 -8.46
N LEU A 103 -0.83 9.68 -7.42
CA LEU A 103 -2.30 9.78 -7.51
C LEU A 103 -2.79 11.15 -8.03
N THR A 104 -1.94 12.17 -8.09
CA THR A 104 -2.27 13.42 -8.78
C THR A 104 -2.11 13.35 -10.29
N LYS A 105 -1.42 12.32 -10.78
CA LYS A 105 -1.04 12.14 -12.19
C LYS A 105 -1.85 11.04 -12.86
N THR A 106 -2.10 9.95 -12.15
CA THR A 106 -2.78 8.78 -12.70
C THR A 106 -3.40 7.91 -11.61
N SER A 107 -4.40 7.11 -11.99
CA SER A 107 -4.93 5.99 -11.20
C SER A 107 -4.55 4.62 -11.79
N ASP A 108 -3.73 4.59 -12.85
CA ASP A 108 -3.23 3.37 -13.46
C ASP A 108 -2.17 2.73 -12.54
N LYS A 109 -2.51 1.54 -12.02
CA LYS A 109 -1.65 0.77 -11.11
C LYS A 109 -0.30 0.43 -11.73
N ALA A 110 -0.24 0.08 -13.02
CA ALA A 110 1.02 -0.26 -13.68
C ALA A 110 1.95 0.96 -13.74
N LYS A 111 1.40 2.14 -14.04
CA LYS A 111 2.17 3.39 -14.06
C LYS A 111 2.63 3.82 -12.67
N ILE A 112 1.78 3.61 -11.65
CA ILE A 112 2.17 3.89 -10.26
C ILE A 112 3.28 2.94 -9.81
N GLN A 113 3.22 1.65 -10.15
CA GLN A 113 4.31 0.70 -9.87
C GLN A 113 5.61 1.15 -10.54
N GLU A 114 5.57 1.61 -11.80
CA GLU A 114 6.74 2.15 -12.49
C GLU A 114 7.36 3.33 -11.72
N PHE A 115 6.55 4.23 -11.16
CA PHE A 115 7.06 5.32 -10.33
C PHE A 115 7.80 4.81 -9.08
N PHE A 116 7.27 3.78 -8.40
CA PHE A 116 7.95 3.18 -7.26
C PHE A 116 9.28 2.51 -7.63
N LEU A 117 9.38 1.96 -8.84
CA LEU A 117 10.62 1.33 -9.32
C LEU A 117 11.67 2.34 -9.83
N THR A 118 11.32 3.63 -9.95
CA THR A 118 12.18 4.66 -10.54
C THR A 118 12.45 5.87 -9.66
N HIS A 119 11.79 6.00 -8.49
CA HIS A 119 11.87 7.15 -7.58
C HIS A 119 11.82 6.72 -6.11
#